data_AF-A0A379VL16-F1
#
_entry.id   AF-A0A379VL16-F1
#
_cell.length_a   1.000
_cell.length_b   1.000
_cell.length_c   1.000
_cell.angle_alpha   90.00
_cell.angle_beta   90.00
_cell.angle_gamma   90.00
#
_symmetry.space_group_name_H-M   'P 1'
#
loop_
_entity.id
_entity.type
_entity.pdbx_description
1 polymer ?
#
loop_
_entity_poly.entity_id
_entity_poly.type
_entity_poly.pdbx_seq_one_letter_code
_entity_poly.pdbx_strand_id
1 'polypeptide(L)' 'MGEDKQLIAQAQLDIDGKVDERVNNRDREQVLEHYLEKIASVYDSLYTAVETNSPVNLRQLVKGNSPAV' A
#
# COMPACT_ATOMS: atom_id res chain seq x y z
N MET A 1 18.26 13.94 -12.35
CA MET A 1 18.27 12.49 -12.10
C MET A 1 17.18 12.22 -11.06
N GLY A 2 15.95 11.97 -11.51
CA GLY A 2 14.75 11.94 -10.65
C GLY A 2 14.18 10.53 -10.55
N GLU A 3 14.98 9.59 -10.04
CA GLU A 3 14.92 8.21 -10.56
C GLU A 3 14.79 7.07 -9.54
N ASP A 4 14.53 7.33 -8.25
CA ASP A 4 14.12 6.25 -7.33
C ASP A 4 12.64 6.37 -6.94
N LYS A 5 11.76 5.94 -7.85
CA LYS A 5 10.36 5.63 -7.52
C LYS A 5 10.21 4.12 -7.43
N GLN A 6 9.65 3.63 -6.33
CA GLN A 6 9.34 2.21 -6.17
C GLN A 6 7.83 2.03 -6.03
N LEU A 7 7.30 0.99 -6.67
CA LEU A 7 5.90 0.59 -6.49
C LEU A 7 5.73 0.04 -5.07
N ILE A 8 4.91 0.68 -4.25
CA ILE A 8 4.63 0.27 -2.87
C ILE A 8 3.37 -0.58 -2.75
N ALA A 9 2.39 -0.35 -3.65
CA ALA A 9 1.15 -1.10 -3.72
C ALA A 9 0.47 -0.86 -5.08
N GLN A 10 -0.41 -1.78 -5.46
CA GLN A 10 -1.28 -1.67 -6.64
C GLN A 10 -2.67 -2.20 -6.28
N ALA A 11 -3.70 -1.64 -6.93
CA ALA A 11 -5.06 -2.17 -6.91
C ALA A 11 -5.64 -2.14 -8.33
N GLN A 12 -6.51 -3.08 -8.67
CA GLN A 12 -7.14 -3.19 -9.97
C GLN A 12 -8.67 -3.16 -9.84
N LEU A 13 -9.34 -2.36 -10.68
CA LEU A 13 -10.79 -2.36 -10.79
C LEU A 13 -11.21 -3.32 -11.91
N ASP A 14 -12.09 -4.26 -11.60
CA ASP A 14 -12.66 -5.18 -12.57
C ASP A 14 -13.91 -4.62 -13.27
N ILE A 15 -14.42 -5.38 -14.24
CA ILE A 15 -15.61 -5.02 -15.03
C ILE A 15 -16.91 -5.04 -14.21
N ASP A 16 -16.93 -5.77 -13.10
CA ASP A 16 -18.08 -5.90 -12.19
C ASP A 16 -18.09 -4.78 -11.13
N GLY A 17 -17.10 -3.89 -11.16
CA GLY A 17 -16.98 -2.77 -10.23
C GLY A 17 -16.37 -3.16 -8.88
N LYS A 18 -15.61 -4.26 -8.80
CA LYS A 18 -14.85 -4.61 -7.60
C LYS A 18 -13.37 -4.26 -7.75
N VAL A 19 -12.79 -3.75 -6.66
CA VAL A 19 -11.36 -3.55 -6.50
C VAL A 19 -10.74 -4.84 -5.99
N ASP A 20 -9.71 -5.32 -6.68
CA ASP A 20 -9.00 -6.59 -6.45
C ASP A 20 -9.97 -7.77 -6.25
N GLU A 21 -10.98 -7.85 -7.12
CA GLU A 21 -11.98 -8.93 -7.18
C GLU A 21 -12.86 -9.08 -5.92
N ARG A 22 -12.62 -8.26 -4.88
CA ARG A 22 -13.21 -8.40 -3.54
C ARG A 22 -14.06 -7.20 -3.14
N VAL A 23 -13.58 -5.98 -3.33
CA VAL A 23 -14.14 -4.79 -2.67
C VAL A 23 -15.07 -4.02 -3.61
N ASN A 24 -16.35 -3.86 -3.27
CA ASN A 24 -17.29 -3.08 -4.08
C ASN A 24 -16.85 -1.61 -4.15
N ASN A 25 -16.59 -1.08 -5.34
CA ASN A 25 -16.08 0.28 -5.52
C ASN A 25 -17.05 1.40 -5.10
N ARG A 26 -18.33 1.07 -4.87
CA ARG A 26 -19.34 2.00 -4.35
C ARG A 26 -19.41 2.02 -2.83
N ASP A 27 -18.80 1.04 -2.17
CA ASP A 27 -18.70 1.03 -0.72
C ASP A 27 -17.48 1.83 -0.28
N ARG A 28 -17.73 3.08 0.10
CA ARG A 28 -16.67 4.03 0.47
C ARG A 28 -15.82 3.51 1.64
N GLU A 29 -16.42 2.84 2.62
CA GLU A 29 -15.70 2.40 3.82
C GLU A 29 -14.79 1.23 3.48
N GLN A 30 -15.31 0.22 2.77
CA GLN A 30 -14.49 -0.92 2.34
C GLN A 30 -13.37 -0.52 1.39
N VAL A 31 -13.62 0.42 0.48
CA VAL A 31 -12.58 0.94 -0.42
C VAL A 31 -11.49 1.64 0.36
N LEU A 32 -11.86 2.46 1.35
CA LEU A 32 -10.89 3.17 2.19
C LEU A 32 -10.03 2.18 2.99
N GLU A 33 -10.66 1.22 3.66
CA GLU A 33 -9.96 0.19 4.43
C GLU A 33 -8.97 -0.60 3.56
N HIS A 34 -9.41 -1.01 2.37
CA HIS A 34 -8.58 -1.74 1.41
C HIS A 34 -7.34 -0.98 0.96
N TYR A 35 -7.48 0.32 0.69
CA TYR A 35 -6.34 1.15 0.33
C TYR A 35 -5.40 1.41 1.50
N LEU A 36 -5.94 1.59 2.72
CA LEU A 36 -5.12 1.76 3.93
C LEU A 36 -4.33 0.50 4.25
N GLU A 37 -4.93 -0.67 4.14
CA GLU A 37 -4.27 -1.98 4.34
C GLU A 37 -3.08 -2.14 3.38
N LYS A 38 -3.28 -1.81 2.09
CA LYS A 38 -2.22 -1.89 1.07
C LYS A 38 -0.98 -1.06 1.36
N ILE A 39 -1.14 0.07 2.05
CA ILE A 39 -0.03 0.98 2.37
C ILE A 39 0.33 0.95 3.86
N ALA A 40 -0.25 0.04 4.66
CA ALA A 40 -0.03 -0.03 6.10
C ALA A 40 1.46 -0.15 6.45
N SER A 41 2.19 -1.01 5.73
CA SER A 41 3.64 -1.20 5.93
C SER A 41 4.45 0.07 5.69
N VAL A 42 3.96 0.99 4.86
CA VAL A 42 4.60 2.30 4.65
C VAL A 42 4.47 3.13 5.92
N TYR A 43 3.28 3.20 6.51
CA TYR A 43 3.07 3.91 7.76
C TYR A 43 3.89 3.32 8.91
N ASP A 44 3.89 1.99 9.07
CA ASP A 44 4.68 1.32 10.12
C ASP A 44 6.17 1.64 10.01
N SER A 45 6.70 1.62 8.78
CA SER A 45 8.09 1.93 8.50
C SER A 45 8.42 3.41 8.79
N LEU A 46 7.51 4.32 8.44
CA LEU A 46 7.67 5.74 8.72
C LEU A 46 7.63 6.02 10.23
N TYR A 47 6.70 5.41 10.97
CA TYR A 47 6.64 5.53 12.42
C TYR A 47 7.91 5.01 13.08
N THR A 48 8.40 3.84 12.66
CA THR A 48 9.64 3.27 13.17
C THR A 48 10.82 4.19 12.91
N ALA A 49 10.96 4.72 11.69
CA ALA A 49 12.06 5.61 11.33
C ALA A 49 12.06 6.91 12.14
N VAL A 50 10.87 7.47 12.41
CA VAL A 50 10.71 8.64 13.27
C VAL A 50 11.09 8.31 14.71
N GLU A 51 10.58 7.20 15.26
CA GLU A 51 10.86 6.75 16.63
C GLU A 51 12.36 6.49 16.86
N THR A 52 13.02 5.84 15.90
CA THR A 52 14.45 5.49 16.00
C THR A 52 15.39 6.55 15.42
N ASN A 53 14.86 7.72 15.02
CA ASN A 53 15.62 8.80 14.38
C ASN A 53 16.54 8.28 13.25
N SER A 54 16.00 7.40 12.41
CA SER A 54 16.73 6.68 11.36
C SER A 54 16.24 7.10 9.97
N PRO A 55 17.10 7.07 8.94
CA PRO A 55 16.68 7.39 7.59
C PRO A 55 15.70 6.35 7.03
N VAL A 56 14.71 6.81 6.28
CA VAL A 56 13.76 5.93 5.58
C VAL A 56 14.43 5.34 4.34
N ASN A 57 14.38 4.01 4.20
CA ASN A 57 14.85 3.31 3.01
C ASN A 57 13.66 2.84 2.15
N LEU A 58 13.52 3.40 0.94
CA LEU A 58 12.42 3.09 0.04
C LEU A 58 12.32 1.60 -0.32
N ARG A 59 13.45 0.87 -0.37
CA ARG A 59 13.45 -0.57 -0.66
C ARG A 59 12.89 -1.41 0.48
N GLN A 60 12.92 -0.89 1.71
CA GLN A 60 12.33 -1.56 2.87
C GLN A 60 10.80 -1.35 2.90
N LEU A 61 10.28 -0.27 2.31
CA LEU A 61 8.84 0.03 2.21
C LEU A 61 8.08 -0.97 1.32
N VAL A 62 8.73 -1.49 0.28
CA VAL A 62 8.10 -2.37 -0.73
C VAL A 62 7.91 -3.82 -0.24
N LYS A 63 8.64 -4.25 0.80
CA LYS A 63 8.65 -5.66 1.23
C LYS A 63 7.36 -6.15 1.92
N GLY A 64 6.36 -5.29 2.10
CA GLY A 64 5.07 -5.65 2.73
C GLY A 64 3.98 -6.19 1.80
N ASN A 65 4.11 -6.02 0.48
CA ASN A 65 3.00 -6.26 -0.45
C ASN A 65 3.25 -7.52 -1.32
N SER A 66 3.38 -8.69 -0.67
CA SER A 66 3.29 -9.97 -1.39
C SER A 66 1.81 -10.28 -1.60
N PRO A 67 1.31 -10.43 -2.85
CA PRO A 67 -0.01 -10.99 -3.04
C PRO A 67 0.04 -12.44 -2.52
N ALA A 68 -0.89 -12.79 -1.63
CA ALA A 68 -1.11 -14.19 -1.28
C ALA A 68 -1.41 -14.97 -2.57
N VAL A 69 -0.66 -16.06 -2.78
CA VAL A 69 -0.77 -16.95 -3.94
C VAL A 69 -2.08 -17.73 -3.91
#